data_AF-A0AAW0MYK4-F1
#
_entry.id   AF-A0AAW0MYK4-F1
#
_cell.length_a   1.000
_cell.length_b   1.000
_cell.length_c   1.000
_cell.angle_alpha   90.00
_cell.angle_beta   90.00
_cell.angle_gamma   90.00
#
_symmetry.space_group_name_H-M   'P 1'
#
loop_
_entity.id
_entity.type
_entity.pdbx_description
1 polymer ?
#
loop_
_entity_poly.entity_id
_entity_poly.type
_entity_poly.pdbx_seq_one_letter_code
_entity_poly.pdbx_strand_id
1 'polypeptide(L)'
;MVYLSRTPGNSSGSVKWKFDVGPEKIQYVTIMAKSETFHSGKVRWTIVAGSSTHEFSGNGKTQNFPQLSGSTGFTIVAELSGGNVDRDWQHSQLFRQSFTDLSQTSFEVMVQLENFEGFVFTPTDKERRDRQMHVRYTTSTDKYCRLSDNNNVTDGWKSCMQQAVTVMKHEEHDWRMVYLCRERNADKGFVKWKFNTAPATIQSVDVMAKSETFHNGRVSWKIQSRGNNNEFAGDGKKHNFPVVAGATDFVIAAEVSGGVWEHAQLFRQGFDDRSETFEVIVKF
;
A
#
# COMPACT_ATOMS: atom_id res chain seq x y z
N MET A 1 -30.85 18.11 16.81
CA MET A 1 -29.61 17.36 17.06
C MET A 1 -29.65 16.08 16.25
N VAL A 2 -28.51 15.65 15.72
CA VAL A 2 -28.30 14.37 15.07
C VAL A 2 -27.14 13.65 15.75
N TYR A 3 -27.21 12.34 15.89
CA TYR A 3 -26.18 11.50 16.53
C TYR A 3 -26.38 10.03 16.14
N LEU A 4 -25.34 9.22 16.31
CA LEU A 4 -25.45 7.77 16.32
C LEU A 4 -25.63 7.28 17.75
N SER A 5 -26.45 6.26 17.96
CA SER A 5 -26.69 5.64 19.26
C SER A 5 -26.99 4.16 19.09
N ARG A 6 -27.30 3.44 20.18
CA ARG A 6 -27.69 2.04 20.09
C ARG A 6 -29.09 1.93 19.47
N THR A 7 -29.36 0.83 18.78
CA THR A 7 -30.73 0.50 18.37
C THR A 7 -31.60 0.30 19.63
N PRO A 8 -32.84 0.82 19.68
CA PRO A 8 -33.75 0.60 20.80
C PRO A 8 -33.85 -0.87 21.21
N GLY A 9 -33.92 -1.13 22.53
CA GLY A 9 -33.99 -2.50 23.08
C GLY A 9 -32.64 -3.23 23.17
N ASN A 10 -31.51 -2.60 22.81
CA ASN A 10 -30.19 -3.21 22.91
C ASN A 10 -29.40 -2.66 24.11
N SER A 11 -28.87 -3.56 24.93
CA SER A 11 -28.01 -3.23 26.09
C SER A 11 -26.63 -2.73 25.70
N SER A 12 -26.18 -2.98 24.47
CA SER A 12 -24.90 -2.54 23.93
C SER A 12 -24.96 -2.32 22.43
N GLY A 13 -24.04 -1.51 21.90
CA GLY A 13 -23.81 -1.38 20.47
C GLY A 13 -22.34 -1.15 20.19
N SER A 14 -21.87 -1.47 18.99
CA SER A 14 -20.50 -1.16 18.60
C SER A 14 -20.43 -0.75 17.14
N VAL A 15 -19.52 0.15 16.82
CA VAL A 15 -19.18 0.51 15.44
C VAL A 15 -17.67 0.45 15.27
N LYS A 16 -17.21 -0.01 14.11
CA LYS A 16 -15.79 -0.26 13.83
C LYS A 16 -15.39 0.33 12.49
N TRP A 17 -14.23 0.96 12.44
CA TRP A 17 -13.57 1.41 11.21
C TRP A 17 -12.20 0.75 11.12
N LYS A 18 -11.99 -0.03 10.06
CA LYS A 18 -10.71 -0.69 9.79
C LYS A 18 -9.95 0.06 8.70
N PHE A 19 -8.68 0.33 8.94
CA PHE A 19 -7.76 1.00 8.04
C PHE A 19 -6.63 0.02 7.69
N ASP A 20 -6.34 -0.11 6.41
CA ASP A 20 -5.27 -0.93 5.86
C ASP A 20 -4.49 -0.06 4.88
N VAL A 21 -3.21 0.17 5.16
CA VAL A 21 -2.33 1.00 4.32
C VAL A 21 -1.53 0.16 3.33
N GLY A 22 -1.88 -1.12 3.19
CA GLY A 22 -1.25 -2.07 2.29
C GLY A 22 0.21 -2.32 2.69
N PRO A 23 1.17 -2.12 1.77
CA PRO A 23 2.58 -2.40 2.05
C PRO A 23 3.27 -1.33 2.89
N GLU A 24 2.67 -0.15 3.01
CA GLU A 24 3.28 0.95 3.73
C GLU A 24 3.26 0.70 5.24
N LYS A 25 4.23 1.28 5.93
CA LYS A 25 4.27 1.27 7.39
C LYS A 25 3.69 2.57 7.90
N ILE A 26 2.86 2.49 8.92
CA ILE A 26 2.36 3.67 9.62
C ILE A 26 3.53 4.22 10.44
N GLN A 27 3.75 5.54 10.40
CA GLN A 27 4.66 6.23 11.30
C GLN A 27 3.92 6.63 12.58
N TYR A 28 2.75 7.25 12.43
CA TYR A 28 1.82 7.54 13.53
C TYR A 28 0.41 7.76 12.99
N VAL A 29 -0.58 7.64 13.88
CA VAL A 29 -1.98 7.98 13.61
C VAL A 29 -2.40 9.10 14.55
N THR A 30 -3.16 10.06 14.06
CA THR A 30 -3.91 10.98 14.93
C THR A 30 -5.41 10.78 14.76
N ILE A 31 -6.14 10.76 15.87
CA ILE A 31 -7.60 10.60 15.87
C ILE A 31 -8.23 11.73 16.66
N MET A 32 -9.28 12.32 16.11
CA MET A 32 -10.25 13.13 16.84
C MET A 32 -11.61 12.45 16.73
N ALA A 33 -12.31 12.25 17.84
CA ALA A 33 -13.67 11.74 17.87
C ALA A 33 -14.50 12.51 18.90
N LYS A 34 -15.80 12.68 18.62
CA LYS A 34 -16.77 13.26 19.55
C LYS A 34 -17.81 12.23 19.98
N SER A 35 -18.06 12.17 21.27
CA SER A 35 -19.16 11.41 21.87
C SER A 35 -19.69 12.14 23.10
N GLU A 36 -20.97 11.95 23.37
CA GLU A 36 -21.64 12.50 24.54
C GLU A 36 -22.42 11.40 25.26
N THR A 37 -22.37 11.44 26.59
CA THR A 37 -23.04 10.45 27.45
C THR A 37 -23.96 11.17 28.42
N PHE A 38 -25.14 10.60 28.64
CA PHE A 38 -26.14 11.08 29.59
C PHE A 38 -26.38 10.04 30.66
N HIS A 39 -26.63 10.48 31.90
CA HIS A 39 -26.90 9.59 33.03
C HIS A 39 -25.83 8.49 33.18
N SER A 40 -26.23 7.21 33.08
CA SER A 40 -25.36 6.04 33.19
C SER A 40 -24.84 5.54 31.83
N GLY A 41 -25.09 6.27 30.74
CA GLY A 41 -24.56 5.97 29.42
C GLY A 41 -23.03 6.00 29.40
N LYS A 42 -22.43 5.11 28.62
CA LYS A 42 -20.98 4.97 28.44
C LYS A 42 -20.64 4.84 26.97
N VAL A 43 -19.56 5.50 26.57
CA VAL A 43 -18.90 5.30 25.28
C VAL A 43 -17.44 5.00 25.55
N ARG A 44 -16.95 3.88 25.00
CA ARG A 44 -15.55 3.49 25.06
C ARG A 44 -14.96 3.53 23.66
N TRP A 45 -13.88 4.29 23.48
CA TRP A 45 -13.17 4.39 22.21
C TRP A 45 -11.84 3.68 22.31
N THR A 46 -11.58 2.72 21.41
CA THR A 46 -10.31 2.01 21.36
C THR A 46 -9.74 2.02 19.95
N ILE A 47 -8.41 2.11 19.85
CA ILE A 47 -7.65 1.83 18.63
C ILE A 47 -6.86 0.53 18.82
N VAL A 48 -6.94 -0.34 17.83
CA VAL A 48 -6.36 -1.70 17.87
C VAL A 48 -5.46 -1.89 16.66
N ALA A 49 -4.20 -2.29 16.88
CA ALA A 49 -3.25 -2.67 15.83
C ALA A 49 -2.50 -3.93 16.24
N GLY A 50 -2.71 -5.05 15.53
CA GLY A 50 -2.20 -6.36 15.96
C GLY A 50 -2.73 -6.75 17.34
N SER A 51 -1.83 -7.06 18.28
CA SER A 51 -2.17 -7.35 19.69
C SER A 51 -2.28 -6.09 20.57
N SER A 52 -1.92 -4.92 20.06
CA SER A 52 -1.91 -3.67 20.81
C SER A 52 -3.29 -3.02 20.81
N THR A 53 -3.81 -2.69 21.98
CA THR A 53 -5.08 -1.97 22.15
C THR A 53 -4.86 -0.75 23.05
N HIS A 54 -5.31 0.41 22.60
CA HIS A 54 -5.24 1.65 23.37
C HIS A 54 -6.61 2.32 23.42
N GLU A 55 -6.99 2.76 24.61
CA GLU A 55 -8.21 3.56 24.82
C GLU A 55 -7.92 5.04 24.56
N PHE A 56 -8.89 5.78 24.03
CA PHE A 56 -8.78 7.22 23.83
C PHE A 56 -10.10 7.94 24.14
N SER A 57 -10.05 9.26 24.26
CA SER A 57 -11.23 10.05 24.64
C SER A 57 -12.03 10.54 23.43
N GLY A 58 -13.36 10.44 23.50
CA GLY A 58 -14.27 11.01 22.52
C GLY A 58 -14.62 12.49 22.80
N ASN A 59 -13.66 13.31 23.22
CA ASN A 59 -13.89 14.68 23.70
C ASN A 59 -13.74 15.76 22.61
N GLY A 60 -13.57 15.37 21.35
CA GLY A 60 -13.36 16.29 20.24
C GLY A 60 -11.95 16.88 20.13
N LYS A 61 -10.98 16.40 20.91
CA LYS A 61 -9.57 16.77 20.77
C LYS A 61 -8.78 15.70 20.02
N THR A 62 -7.87 16.14 19.17
CA THR A 62 -6.93 15.27 18.47
C THR A 62 -5.98 14.60 19.45
N GLN A 63 -5.85 13.29 19.34
CA GLN A 63 -4.95 12.44 20.12
C GLN A 63 -3.98 11.73 19.16
N ASN A 64 -2.72 11.62 19.56
CA ASN A 64 -1.66 11.01 18.76
C ASN A 64 -1.32 9.61 19.24
N PHE A 65 -1.08 8.70 18.29
CA PHE A 65 -0.78 7.29 18.53
C PHE A 65 0.50 6.87 17.79
N PRO A 66 1.70 7.34 18.23
CA PRO A 66 2.97 6.95 17.63
C PRO A 66 3.33 5.47 17.87
N GLN A 67 2.71 4.83 18.85
CA GLN A 67 2.92 3.42 19.15
C GLN A 67 2.35 2.45 18.09
N LEU A 68 1.60 2.98 17.12
CA LEU A 68 1.20 2.23 15.93
C LEU A 68 2.28 2.19 14.86
N SER A 69 3.44 2.85 15.10
CA SER A 69 4.58 2.83 14.19
C SER A 69 4.95 1.40 13.76
N GLY A 70 5.27 1.19 12.49
CA GLY A 70 5.58 -0.12 11.90
C GLY A 70 4.38 -1.03 11.62
N SER A 71 3.17 -0.64 11.99
CA SER A 71 1.93 -1.39 11.65
C SER A 71 1.50 -1.13 10.21
N THR A 72 0.83 -2.09 9.57
CA THR A 72 0.25 -1.95 8.21
C THR A 72 -1.26 -1.66 8.23
N GLY A 73 -1.86 -1.61 9.41
CA GLY A 73 -3.28 -1.33 9.57
C GLY A 73 -3.69 -1.26 11.04
N PHE A 74 -4.87 -0.71 11.27
CA PHE A 74 -5.46 -0.58 12.60
C PHE A 74 -6.99 -0.55 12.52
N THR A 75 -7.67 -0.75 13.65
CA THR A 75 -9.12 -0.66 13.77
C THR A 75 -9.47 0.30 14.89
N ILE A 76 -10.33 1.27 14.60
CA ILE A 76 -10.97 2.11 15.60
C ILE A 76 -12.31 1.49 15.96
N VAL A 77 -12.61 1.38 17.25
CA VAL A 77 -13.85 0.81 17.78
C VAL A 77 -14.49 1.81 18.73
N ALA A 78 -15.78 2.06 18.56
CA ALA A 78 -16.61 2.74 19.54
C ALA A 78 -17.62 1.74 20.12
N GLU A 79 -17.59 1.52 21.43
CA GLU A 79 -18.52 0.65 22.15
C GLU A 79 -19.47 1.52 23.00
N LEU A 80 -20.77 1.33 22.81
CA LEU A 80 -21.82 2.04 23.51
C LEU A 80 -22.46 1.09 24.52
N SER A 81 -22.53 1.48 25.79
CA SER A 81 -23.16 0.69 26.85
C SER A 81 -23.79 1.60 27.91
N GLY A 82 -24.28 1.03 29.02
CA GLY A 82 -24.91 1.79 30.11
C GLY A 82 -26.41 2.03 29.91
N GLY A 83 -27.08 2.69 30.86
CA GLY A 83 -28.54 2.89 30.80
C GLY A 83 -29.37 1.61 30.95
N ASN A 84 -30.69 1.77 31.10
CA ASN A 84 -31.68 0.71 31.04
C ASN A 84 -32.03 0.34 29.57
N VAL A 85 -32.12 -0.96 29.28
CA VAL A 85 -32.26 -1.55 27.94
C VAL A 85 -33.46 -0.97 27.17
N ASP A 86 -34.56 -0.69 27.85
CA ASP A 86 -35.83 -0.33 27.22
C ASP A 86 -35.98 1.16 26.88
N ARG A 87 -35.21 2.05 27.51
CA ARG A 87 -35.44 3.51 27.42
C ARG A 87 -34.19 4.35 27.15
N ASP A 88 -33.02 3.78 27.38
CA ASP A 88 -31.78 4.56 27.48
C ASP A 88 -30.81 4.28 26.32
N TRP A 89 -31.29 3.71 25.21
CA TRP A 89 -30.49 3.44 24.01
C TRP A 89 -29.77 4.70 23.51
N GLN A 90 -30.41 5.86 23.71
CA GLN A 90 -29.94 7.21 23.37
C GLN A 90 -28.99 7.84 24.41
N HIS A 91 -28.71 7.22 25.55
CA HIS A 91 -27.84 7.82 26.59
C HIS A 91 -26.34 7.74 26.26
N SER A 92 -25.97 7.00 25.22
CA SER A 92 -24.60 6.95 24.69
C SER A 92 -24.67 7.36 23.22
N GLN A 93 -24.03 8.48 22.89
CA GLN A 93 -24.17 9.10 21.57
C GLN A 93 -22.81 9.35 20.96
N LEU A 94 -22.63 8.94 19.70
CA LEU A 94 -21.46 9.31 18.90
C LEU A 94 -21.86 10.49 18.00
N PHE A 95 -20.93 11.42 17.82
CA PHE A 95 -21.02 12.50 16.83
C PHE A 95 -22.26 13.38 16.98
N ARG A 96 -22.68 13.67 18.23
CA ARG A 96 -23.85 14.52 18.50
C ARG A 96 -23.59 15.94 17.99
N GLN A 97 -24.45 16.41 17.09
CA GLN A 97 -24.28 17.70 16.41
C GLN A 97 -25.62 18.41 16.17
N SER A 98 -25.61 19.74 16.16
CA SER A 98 -26.78 20.54 15.78
C SER A 98 -27.03 20.45 14.27
N PHE A 99 -28.29 20.54 13.85
CA PHE A 99 -28.64 20.62 12.42
C PHE A 99 -28.14 21.92 11.75
N THR A 100 -27.85 22.95 12.55
CA THR A 100 -27.40 24.26 12.09
C THR A 100 -25.89 24.44 12.11
N ASP A 101 -25.16 23.50 12.71
CA ASP A 101 -23.70 23.55 12.81
C ASP A 101 -23.12 22.62 11.75
N LEU A 102 -22.75 23.16 10.59
CA LEU A 102 -22.23 22.40 9.45
C LEU A 102 -20.69 22.42 9.34
N SER A 103 -20.00 23.20 10.17
CA SER A 103 -18.56 23.42 10.06
C SER A 103 -17.71 22.60 11.03
N GLN A 104 -18.34 21.91 11.99
CA GLN A 104 -17.61 21.10 12.95
C GLN A 104 -17.39 19.66 12.50
N THR A 105 -16.12 19.27 12.39
CA THR A 105 -15.71 17.87 12.27
C THR A 105 -16.05 17.12 13.57
N SER A 106 -16.68 15.96 13.43
CA SER A 106 -17.07 15.08 14.55
C SER A 106 -16.21 13.81 14.65
N PHE A 107 -15.52 13.47 13.57
CA PHE A 107 -14.56 12.37 13.50
C PHE A 107 -13.49 12.69 12.45
N GLU A 108 -12.23 12.61 12.83
CA GLU A 108 -11.09 12.79 11.92
C GLU A 108 -10.03 11.74 12.22
N VAL A 109 -9.46 11.17 11.17
CA VAL A 109 -8.35 10.24 11.24
C VAL A 109 -7.31 10.69 10.23
N MET A 110 -6.11 11.00 10.71
CA MET A 110 -4.95 11.24 9.84
C MET A 110 -3.93 10.13 10.08
N VAL A 111 -3.43 9.56 8.99
CA VAL A 111 -2.44 8.47 9.03
C VAL A 111 -1.18 8.98 8.36
N GLN A 112 -0.11 9.11 9.12
CA GLN A 112 1.21 9.39 8.58
C GLN A 112 1.89 8.06 8.29
N LEU A 113 2.45 7.91 7.09
CA LEU A 113 3.22 6.74 6.69
C LEU A 113 4.71 6.99 6.94
N GLU A 114 5.44 5.93 7.29
CA GLU A 114 6.90 5.96 7.38
C GLU A 114 7.48 6.26 6.00
N ASN A 115 8.48 7.13 5.96
CA ASN A 115 9.35 7.23 4.80
C ASN A 115 10.24 5.98 4.78
N PHE A 116 9.89 5.00 3.97
CA PHE A 116 10.78 3.90 3.68
C PHE A 116 11.80 4.33 2.62
N GLU A 117 13.07 4.46 3.00
CA GLU A 117 14.17 4.70 2.05
C GLU A 117 14.56 3.39 1.35
N GLY A 118 13.68 2.92 0.47
CA GLY A 118 14.02 1.87 -0.49
C GLY A 118 14.93 2.38 -1.60
N PHE A 119 15.36 1.47 -2.47
CA PHE A 119 16.21 1.84 -3.60
C PHE A 119 15.45 2.76 -4.57
N VAL A 120 16.11 3.85 -4.99
CA VAL A 120 15.62 4.77 -6.01
C VAL A 120 16.63 4.82 -7.16
N PHE A 121 16.17 4.50 -8.36
CA PHE A 121 16.97 4.69 -9.56
C PHE A 121 17.11 6.19 -9.86
N THR A 122 18.33 6.70 -9.73
CA THR A 122 18.70 8.07 -10.12
C THR A 122 19.70 8.03 -11.28
N PRO A 123 19.59 8.91 -12.30
CA PRO A 123 20.49 8.91 -13.45
C PRO A 123 21.96 8.98 -13.06
N THR A 124 22.80 8.11 -13.62
CA THR A 124 24.26 8.25 -13.51
C THR A 124 24.75 9.41 -14.38
N ASP A 125 26.01 9.82 -14.22
CA ASP A 125 26.57 10.89 -15.06
C ASP A 125 26.58 10.50 -16.55
N LYS A 126 26.78 9.22 -16.84
CA LYS A 126 26.68 8.71 -18.22
C LYS A 126 25.27 8.84 -18.75
N GLU A 127 24.28 8.39 -17.98
CA GLU A 127 22.88 8.45 -18.38
C GLU A 127 22.39 9.90 -18.55
N ARG A 128 22.82 10.83 -17.68
CA ARG A 128 22.53 12.26 -17.83
C ARG A 128 23.07 12.83 -19.14
N ARG A 129 24.29 12.44 -19.54
CA ARG A 129 24.87 12.84 -20.83
C ARG A 129 24.14 12.21 -22.01
N ASP A 130 23.83 10.92 -21.89
CA ASP A 130 23.21 10.12 -22.95
C ASP A 130 21.68 10.32 -23.03
N ARG A 131 21.11 11.04 -22.06
CA ARG A 131 19.67 11.35 -21.94
C ARG A 131 18.77 10.11 -21.88
N GLN A 132 19.29 9.03 -21.32
CA GLN A 132 18.58 7.76 -21.24
C GLN A 132 19.03 6.92 -20.05
N MET A 133 18.06 6.34 -19.36
CA MET A 133 18.27 5.24 -18.40
C MET A 133 17.58 3.98 -18.94
N HIS A 134 18.26 2.84 -18.83
CA HIS A 134 17.80 1.55 -19.34
C HIS A 134 18.18 0.46 -18.36
N VAL A 135 17.18 -0.09 -17.67
CA VAL A 135 17.34 -1.09 -16.61
C VAL A 135 16.57 -2.35 -17.00
N ARG A 136 17.15 -3.51 -16.71
CA ARG A 136 16.52 -4.83 -16.84
C ARG A 136 16.64 -5.62 -15.56
N TYR A 137 15.70 -6.52 -15.34
CA TYR A 137 15.82 -7.60 -14.36
C TYR A 137 15.52 -8.95 -15.02
N THR A 138 16.35 -9.93 -14.69
CA THR A 138 16.23 -11.31 -15.15
C THR A 138 16.13 -12.24 -13.94
N THR A 139 15.04 -13.00 -13.87
CA THR A 139 14.65 -13.76 -12.67
C THR A 139 15.48 -15.02 -12.49
N SER A 140 15.81 -15.72 -13.58
CA SER A 140 16.67 -16.91 -13.58
C SER A 140 18.08 -16.67 -13.06
N THR A 141 18.62 -15.48 -13.30
CA THR A 141 19.93 -15.08 -12.77
C THR A 141 19.84 -14.26 -11.49
N ASP A 142 18.63 -13.87 -11.10
CA ASP A 142 18.33 -12.99 -9.97
C ASP A 142 19.17 -11.70 -9.96
N LYS A 143 19.24 -11.01 -11.10
CA LYS A 143 20.12 -9.85 -11.30
C LYS A 143 19.40 -8.71 -12.00
N TYR A 144 19.67 -7.50 -11.54
CA TYR A 144 19.44 -6.27 -12.30
C TYR A 144 20.64 -5.98 -13.19
N CYS A 145 20.40 -5.52 -14.41
CA CYS A 145 21.43 -5.03 -15.31
C CYS A 145 21.05 -3.63 -15.81
N ARG A 146 21.93 -2.67 -15.58
CA ARG A 146 21.78 -1.27 -16.00
C ARG A 146 22.52 -1.07 -17.32
N LEU A 147 21.83 -1.35 -18.42
CA LEU A 147 22.40 -1.35 -19.78
C LEU A 147 22.96 0.02 -20.19
N SER A 148 22.29 1.09 -19.77
CA SER A 148 22.72 2.47 -20.02
C SER A 148 23.94 2.90 -19.18
N ASP A 149 24.37 2.09 -18.22
CA ASP A 149 25.49 2.37 -17.33
C ASP A 149 26.53 1.24 -17.39
N ASN A 150 27.06 1.01 -18.59
CA ASN A 150 28.10 0.00 -18.85
C ASN A 150 27.72 -1.44 -18.46
N ASN A 151 26.43 -1.77 -18.56
CA ASN A 151 25.89 -3.07 -18.12
C ASN A 151 26.21 -3.38 -16.65
N ASN A 152 26.23 -2.36 -15.79
CA ASN A 152 26.47 -2.55 -14.37
C ASN A 152 25.41 -3.50 -13.77
N VAL A 153 25.86 -4.48 -12.97
CA VAL A 153 25.02 -5.57 -12.46
C VAL A 153 24.85 -5.42 -10.95
N THR A 154 23.62 -5.60 -10.49
CA THR A 154 23.29 -5.69 -9.06
C THR A 154 22.60 -7.02 -8.79
N ASP A 155 23.11 -7.78 -7.82
CA ASP A 155 22.57 -9.08 -7.42
C ASP A 155 21.37 -8.96 -6.48
N GLY A 156 20.38 -9.82 -6.69
CA GLY A 156 19.22 -10.02 -5.84
C GLY A 156 18.01 -9.16 -6.20
N TRP A 157 16.85 -9.77 -6.40
CA TRP A 157 15.61 -9.07 -6.76
C TRP A 157 15.18 -7.96 -5.80
N LYS A 158 15.55 -8.05 -4.51
CA LYS A 158 15.23 -7.00 -3.52
C LYS A 158 16.16 -5.79 -3.61
N SER A 159 17.35 -5.91 -4.22
CA SER A 159 18.42 -4.90 -4.12
C SER A 159 18.08 -3.57 -4.76
N CYS A 160 17.22 -3.58 -5.79
CA CYS A 160 16.82 -2.39 -6.53
C CYS A 160 15.32 -2.07 -6.41
N MET A 161 14.64 -2.62 -5.41
CA MET A 161 13.25 -2.30 -5.13
C MET A 161 13.14 -1.14 -4.16
N GLN A 162 12.18 -0.25 -4.42
CA GLN A 162 11.75 0.73 -3.43
C GLN A 162 11.03 0.02 -2.28
N GLN A 163 10.22 -1.00 -2.58
CA GLN A 163 9.45 -1.71 -1.58
C GLN A 163 9.16 -3.13 -2.05
N ALA A 164 9.23 -4.08 -1.13
CA ALA A 164 8.77 -5.45 -1.32
C ALA A 164 8.12 -5.90 0.00
N VAL A 165 6.84 -6.26 -0.05
CA VAL A 165 6.07 -6.68 1.13
C VAL A 165 5.39 -7.99 0.82
N THR A 166 5.58 -8.97 1.69
CA THR A 166 4.95 -10.31 1.63
C THR A 166 5.12 -10.99 0.27
N VAL A 167 6.27 -10.77 -0.37
CA VAL A 167 6.69 -11.36 -1.64
C VAL A 167 8.00 -12.12 -1.44
N MET A 168 8.10 -13.28 -2.07
CA MET A 168 9.29 -14.12 -2.08
C MET A 168 9.63 -14.57 -3.49
N LYS A 169 10.91 -14.90 -3.72
CA LYS A 169 11.34 -15.65 -4.90
C LYS A 169 11.15 -17.13 -4.63
N HIS A 170 10.53 -17.85 -5.56
CA HIS A 170 10.30 -19.28 -5.46
C HIS A 170 10.95 -20.00 -6.64
N GLU A 171 11.47 -21.20 -6.37
CA GLU A 171 12.16 -22.07 -7.31
C GLU A 171 11.47 -23.45 -7.29
N GLU A 172 10.82 -23.81 -8.39
CA GLU A 172 10.21 -25.12 -8.62
C GLU A 172 11.23 -26.02 -9.32
N HIS A 173 11.92 -26.89 -8.58
CA HIS A 173 12.96 -27.75 -9.16
C HIS A 173 12.41 -28.79 -10.14
N ASP A 174 11.22 -29.35 -9.88
CA ASP A 174 10.60 -30.37 -10.74
C ASP A 174 10.26 -29.80 -12.12
N TRP A 175 9.81 -28.54 -12.17
CA TRP A 175 9.45 -27.84 -13.41
C TRP A 175 10.58 -26.95 -13.95
N ARG A 176 11.69 -26.81 -13.22
CA ARG A 176 12.79 -25.89 -13.49
C ARG A 176 12.33 -24.44 -13.72
N MET A 177 11.40 -23.97 -12.90
CA MET A 177 10.81 -22.63 -13.01
C MET A 177 11.15 -21.75 -11.80
N VAL A 178 11.39 -20.46 -12.04
CA VAL A 178 11.58 -19.44 -11.01
C VAL A 178 10.61 -18.28 -11.22
N TYR A 179 10.11 -17.70 -10.14
CA TYR A 179 9.22 -16.53 -10.17
C TYR A 179 9.21 -15.82 -8.82
N LEU A 180 8.67 -14.60 -8.81
CA LEU A 180 8.25 -13.94 -7.58
C LEU A 180 6.76 -14.21 -7.33
N CYS A 181 6.39 -14.49 -6.09
CA CYS A 181 5.00 -14.74 -5.68
C CYS A 181 4.80 -14.30 -4.23
N ARG A 182 3.57 -14.45 -3.72
CA ARG A 182 3.28 -14.15 -2.32
C ARG A 182 3.97 -15.11 -1.38
N GLU A 183 4.26 -14.67 -0.17
CA GLU A 183 4.55 -15.58 0.94
C GLU A 183 3.33 -16.44 1.28
N ARG A 184 3.54 -17.68 1.75
CA ARG A 184 2.51 -18.74 1.85
C ARG A 184 1.22 -18.38 2.61
N ASN A 185 1.30 -17.44 3.56
CA ASN A 185 0.18 -17.06 4.42
C ASN A 185 -0.31 -15.62 4.21
N ALA A 186 0.25 -14.91 3.23
CA ALA A 186 -0.15 -13.52 2.98
C ALA A 186 -1.37 -13.50 2.05
N ASP A 187 -2.34 -12.61 2.29
CA ASP A 187 -3.49 -12.40 1.40
C ASP A 187 -3.14 -11.60 0.13
N LYS A 188 -2.13 -10.75 0.24
CA LYS A 188 -1.61 -9.89 -0.83
C LYS A 188 -0.10 -9.78 -0.74
N GLY A 189 0.55 -9.50 -1.87
CA GLY A 189 1.98 -9.23 -1.98
C GLY A 189 2.18 -8.02 -2.88
N PHE A 190 3.17 -7.20 -2.57
CA PHE A 190 3.39 -5.92 -3.23
C PHE A 190 4.86 -5.70 -3.52
N VAL A 191 5.16 -5.20 -4.72
CA VAL A 191 6.49 -4.74 -5.10
C VAL A 191 6.42 -3.37 -5.76
N LYS A 192 7.41 -2.51 -5.50
CA LYS A 192 7.55 -1.19 -6.11
C LYS A 192 8.98 -0.91 -6.53
N TRP A 193 9.13 -0.25 -7.68
CA TRP A 193 10.37 0.34 -8.17
C TRP A 193 10.17 1.84 -8.33
N LYS A 194 11.09 2.64 -7.77
CA LYS A 194 11.05 4.10 -7.86
C LYS A 194 12.16 4.60 -8.78
N PHE A 195 11.79 5.54 -9.65
CA PHE A 195 12.71 6.26 -10.52
C PHE A 195 12.59 7.76 -10.24
N ASN A 196 13.72 8.44 -10.11
CA ASN A 196 13.79 9.90 -9.93
C ASN A 196 14.90 10.47 -10.81
N THR A 197 14.50 11.24 -11.82
CA THR A 197 15.38 11.83 -12.83
C THR A 197 15.77 13.28 -12.52
N ALA A 198 15.31 13.84 -11.40
CA ALA A 198 15.62 15.23 -11.06
C ALA A 198 17.13 15.52 -11.12
N PRO A 199 17.54 16.68 -11.67
CA PRO A 199 16.68 17.78 -12.11
C PRO A 199 16.09 17.63 -13.54
N ALA A 200 16.40 16.56 -14.27
CA ALA A 200 15.89 16.35 -15.62
C ALA A 200 14.41 15.92 -15.61
N THR A 201 13.64 16.42 -16.57
CA THR A 201 12.25 16.01 -16.78
C THR A 201 12.17 14.84 -17.73
N ILE A 202 11.28 13.90 -17.46
CA ILE A 202 11.06 12.71 -18.27
C ILE A 202 10.42 13.11 -19.60
N GLN A 203 10.96 12.61 -20.71
CA GLN A 203 10.36 12.72 -22.03
C GLN A 203 9.41 11.55 -22.30
N SER A 204 9.83 10.33 -21.99
CA SER A 204 9.02 9.12 -22.19
C SER A 204 9.50 7.97 -21.31
N VAL A 205 8.57 7.05 -20.99
CA VAL A 205 8.87 5.81 -20.28
C VAL A 205 8.27 4.65 -21.07
N ASP A 206 9.10 3.65 -21.36
CA ASP A 206 8.66 2.34 -21.83
C ASP A 206 8.88 1.32 -20.71
N VAL A 207 7.85 0.53 -20.40
CA VAL A 207 7.92 -0.56 -19.41
C VAL A 207 7.49 -1.86 -20.07
N MET A 208 8.27 -2.91 -19.83
CA MET A 208 7.86 -4.29 -20.08
C MET A 208 7.91 -5.04 -18.76
N ALA A 209 6.87 -5.81 -18.47
CA ALA A 209 6.83 -6.75 -17.36
C ALA A 209 6.17 -8.05 -17.81
N LYS A 210 6.62 -9.18 -17.26
CA LYS A 210 5.98 -10.49 -17.42
C LYS A 210 5.29 -10.91 -16.13
N SER A 211 4.11 -11.49 -16.23
CA SER A 211 3.41 -12.16 -15.13
C SER A 211 2.53 -13.26 -15.66
N GLU A 212 2.28 -14.26 -14.82
CA GLU A 212 1.39 -15.37 -15.11
C GLU A 212 0.44 -15.60 -13.94
N THR A 213 -0.80 -15.96 -14.25
CA THR A 213 -1.84 -16.24 -13.25
C THR A 213 -2.45 -17.61 -13.51
N PHE A 214 -2.63 -18.38 -12.45
CA PHE A 214 -3.28 -19.68 -12.45
C PHE A 214 -4.57 -19.62 -11.63
N HIS A 215 -5.59 -20.36 -12.07
CA HIS A 215 -6.90 -20.41 -11.41
C HIS A 215 -7.48 -19.01 -11.11
N ASN A 216 -7.54 -18.63 -9.84
CA ASN A 216 -8.06 -17.37 -9.33
C ASN A 216 -6.97 -16.38 -8.88
N GLY A 217 -5.71 -16.64 -9.22
CA GLY A 217 -4.61 -15.70 -9.06
C GLY A 217 -4.83 -14.42 -9.87
N ARG A 218 -4.34 -13.30 -9.34
CA ARG A 218 -4.45 -11.98 -9.95
C ARG A 218 -3.14 -11.23 -9.81
N VAL A 219 -2.75 -10.57 -10.90
CA VAL A 219 -1.64 -9.62 -10.91
C VAL A 219 -2.17 -8.29 -11.43
N SER A 220 -1.88 -7.20 -10.71
CA SER A 220 -2.22 -5.84 -11.10
C SER A 220 -0.96 -5.01 -11.21
N TRP A 221 -0.59 -4.62 -12.43
CA TRP A 221 0.54 -3.73 -12.71
C TRP A 221 0.09 -2.29 -12.88
N LYS A 222 0.83 -1.35 -12.27
CA LYS A 222 0.55 0.09 -12.31
C LYS A 222 1.81 0.90 -12.50
N ILE A 223 1.73 1.96 -13.28
CA ILE A 223 2.70 3.07 -13.25
C ILE A 223 2.03 4.29 -12.62
N GLN A 224 2.75 4.95 -11.71
CA GLN A 224 2.24 6.07 -10.92
C GLN A 224 3.16 7.28 -11.09
N SER A 225 2.59 8.43 -11.41
CA SER A 225 3.33 9.70 -11.48
C SER A 225 2.37 10.87 -11.26
N ARG A 226 2.79 11.88 -10.49
CA ARG A 226 1.99 13.10 -10.22
C ARG A 226 0.56 12.83 -9.71
N GLY A 227 0.38 11.79 -8.90
CA GLY A 227 -0.93 11.38 -8.39
C GLY A 227 -1.80 10.57 -9.37
N ASN A 228 -1.39 10.42 -10.63
CA ASN A 228 -2.07 9.57 -11.60
C ASN A 228 -1.61 8.11 -11.45
N ASN A 229 -2.53 7.18 -11.67
CA ASN A 229 -2.28 5.74 -11.69
C ASN A 229 -2.77 5.18 -13.02
N ASN A 230 -1.88 4.51 -13.77
CA ASN A 230 -2.23 3.88 -15.04
C ASN A 230 -1.90 2.39 -14.98
N GLU A 231 -2.88 1.55 -15.28
CA GLU A 231 -2.71 0.10 -15.33
C GLU A 231 -2.10 -0.34 -16.66
N PHE A 232 -1.32 -1.42 -16.64
CA PHE A 232 -0.79 -2.03 -17.85
C PHE A 232 -0.74 -3.55 -17.73
N ALA A 233 -0.59 -4.24 -18.86
CA ALA A 233 -0.53 -5.70 -18.87
C ALA A 233 0.89 -6.20 -18.58
N GLY A 234 1.02 -7.23 -17.74
CA GLY A 234 2.26 -7.98 -17.57
C GLY A 234 2.44 -9.05 -18.66
N ASP A 235 2.22 -8.68 -19.92
CA ASP A 235 2.15 -9.59 -21.08
C ASP A 235 3.51 -9.80 -21.78
N GLY A 236 4.59 -9.27 -21.22
CA GLY A 236 5.93 -9.35 -21.80
C GLY A 236 6.15 -8.41 -23.00
N LYS A 237 5.23 -7.49 -23.27
CA LYS A 237 5.39 -6.46 -24.31
C LYS A 237 5.78 -5.11 -23.69
N LYS A 238 6.37 -4.24 -24.51
CA LYS A 238 6.66 -2.85 -24.12
C LYS A 238 5.38 -2.02 -24.20
N HIS A 239 5.06 -1.35 -23.11
CA HIS A 239 4.00 -0.37 -22.99
C HIS A 239 4.62 1.01 -22.81
N ASN A 240 4.17 1.99 -23.58
CA ASN A 240 4.64 3.37 -23.49
C ASN A 240 3.71 4.20 -22.59
N PHE A 241 4.26 5.09 -21.77
CA PHE A 241 3.49 5.91 -20.83
C PHE A 241 3.75 7.41 -21.03
N PRO A 242 3.07 8.05 -22.00
CA PRO A 242 3.17 9.50 -22.23
C PRO A 242 2.73 10.34 -21.02
N VAL A 243 1.87 9.77 -20.15
CA VAL A 243 1.37 10.41 -18.92
C VAL A 243 2.47 10.81 -17.94
N VAL A 244 3.66 10.20 -18.04
CA VAL A 244 4.81 10.51 -17.17
C VAL A 244 5.63 11.69 -17.73
N ALA A 245 5.38 12.11 -18.98
CA ALA A 245 6.14 13.19 -19.60
C ALA A 245 6.07 14.51 -18.80
N GLY A 246 7.21 15.17 -18.71
CA GLY A 246 7.44 16.37 -17.92
C GLY A 246 7.64 16.13 -16.42
N ALA A 247 7.32 14.94 -15.87
CA ALA A 247 7.57 14.62 -14.47
C ALA A 247 9.05 14.41 -14.19
N THR A 248 9.45 14.48 -12.92
CA THR A 248 10.82 14.17 -12.47
C THR A 248 10.92 12.79 -11.86
N ASP A 249 9.80 12.10 -11.65
CA ASP A 249 9.75 10.82 -10.98
C ASP A 249 8.50 10.01 -11.34
N PHE A 250 8.60 8.70 -11.16
CA PHE A 250 7.49 7.77 -11.26
C PHE A 250 7.76 6.50 -10.44
N VAL A 251 6.72 5.73 -10.19
CA VAL A 251 6.75 4.42 -9.54
C VAL A 251 6.16 3.39 -10.48
N ILE A 252 6.80 2.23 -10.59
CA ILE A 252 6.16 1.02 -11.14
C ILE A 252 5.83 0.12 -9.97
N ALA A 253 4.60 -0.38 -9.91
CA ALA A 253 4.12 -1.22 -8.83
C ALA A 253 3.40 -2.46 -9.38
N ALA A 254 3.54 -3.58 -8.65
CA ALA A 254 2.73 -4.78 -8.86
C ALA A 254 2.09 -5.23 -7.55
N GLU A 255 0.81 -5.56 -7.60
CA GLU A 255 0.11 -6.32 -6.56
C GLU A 255 -0.12 -7.75 -7.07
N VAL A 256 0.23 -8.75 -6.25
CA VAL A 256 -0.14 -10.15 -6.45
C VAL A 256 -1.16 -10.56 -5.38
N SER A 257 -2.29 -11.13 -5.80
CA SER A 257 -3.39 -11.50 -4.92
C SER A 257 -4.24 -12.63 -5.52
N GLY A 258 -5.25 -13.11 -4.79
CA GLY A 258 -6.15 -14.17 -5.26
C GLY A 258 -5.50 -15.55 -5.30
N GLY A 259 -6.31 -16.59 -5.08
CA GLY A 259 -5.81 -17.96 -4.99
C GLY A 259 -4.81 -18.20 -3.86
N VAL A 260 -4.16 -19.37 -3.93
CA VAL A 260 -3.03 -19.66 -3.03
C VAL A 260 -1.80 -18.87 -3.46
N TRP A 261 -0.78 -18.86 -2.59
CA TRP A 261 0.38 -17.99 -2.68
C TRP A 261 1.12 -18.01 -4.03
N GLU A 262 1.15 -19.16 -4.72
CA GLU A 262 1.82 -19.36 -6.01
C GLU A 262 0.94 -19.13 -7.24
N HIS A 263 -0.37 -18.87 -7.08
CA HIS A 263 -1.28 -18.70 -8.23
C HIS A 263 -1.07 -17.39 -8.99
N ALA A 264 -0.41 -16.40 -8.39
CA ALA A 264 -0.08 -15.13 -9.03
C ALA A 264 1.43 -14.95 -9.02
N GLN A 265 2.03 -14.99 -10.20
CA GLN A 265 3.48 -15.08 -10.38
C GLN A 265 3.98 -13.89 -11.19
N LEU A 266 4.90 -13.13 -10.64
CA LEU A 266 5.66 -12.15 -11.41
C LEU A 266 6.88 -12.84 -11.99
N PHE A 267 7.16 -12.53 -13.26
CA PHE A 267 8.41 -12.88 -13.90
C PHE A 267 8.70 -14.40 -13.98
N ARG A 268 7.66 -15.24 -14.10
CA ARG A 268 7.83 -16.70 -14.30
C ARG A 268 8.75 -16.96 -15.49
N GLN A 269 9.81 -17.71 -15.22
CA GLN A 269 10.90 -17.94 -16.15
C GLN A 269 11.55 -19.30 -15.88
N GLY A 270 11.97 -20.00 -16.94
CA GLY A 270 12.75 -21.24 -16.80
C GLY A 270 14.17 -20.97 -16.29
N PHE A 271 14.75 -21.91 -15.55
CA PHE A 271 16.11 -21.76 -14.99
C PHE A 271 17.20 -21.50 -16.04
N ASP A 272 17.02 -21.95 -17.28
CA ASP A 272 17.96 -21.75 -18.38
C ASP A 272 17.55 -20.62 -19.33
N ASP A 273 16.35 -20.07 -19.16
CA ASP A 273 15.90 -18.92 -19.94
C ASP A 273 16.62 -17.66 -19.46
N ARG A 274 17.14 -16.88 -20.41
CA ARG A 274 17.84 -15.61 -20.18
C ARG A 274 17.10 -14.42 -20.79
N SER A 275 15.88 -14.63 -21.29
CA SER A 275 15.01 -13.56 -21.79
C SER A 275 14.72 -12.55 -20.69
N GLU A 276 14.42 -11.30 -21.06
CA GLU A 276 14.09 -10.29 -20.06
C GLU A 276 12.71 -10.59 -19.45
N THR A 277 12.56 -10.38 -18.15
CA THR A 277 11.26 -10.50 -17.47
C THR A 277 10.72 -9.16 -16.99
N PHE A 278 11.59 -8.17 -16.85
CA PHE A 278 11.25 -6.78 -16.55
C PHE A 278 12.26 -5.84 -17.22
N GLU A 279 11.78 -4.80 -17.88
CA GLU A 279 12.61 -3.81 -18.56
C GLU A 279 11.97 -2.44 -18.44
N VAL A 280 12.78 -1.43 -18.11
CA VAL A 280 12.38 -0.03 -18.03
C VAL A 280 13.35 0.81 -18.84
N ILE A 281 12.81 1.60 -19.75
CA ILE A 281 13.57 2.58 -20.53
C ILE A 281 12.97 3.95 -20.23
N VAL A 282 13.79 4.86 -19.73
CA VAL A 282 13.42 6.23 -19.43
C VAL A 282 14.25 7.14 -20.32
N LYS A 283 13.59 8.01 -21.08
CA LYS A 283 14.24 9.11 -21.82
C LYS A 283 13.91 10.41 -21.11
N PHE A 284 14.87 11.33 -21.02
CA PHE A 284 14.74 12.63 -20.35
C PHE A 284 15.44 13.75 -21.14
#